data_AF-A0A1F5YX91-F1
#
_entry.id   AF-A0A1F5YX91-F1
#
_cell.length_a   1.000
_cell.length_b   1.000
_cell.length_c   1.000
_cell.angle_alpha   90.00
_cell.angle_beta   90.00
_cell.angle_gamma   90.00
#
_symmetry.space_group_name_H-M   'P 1'
#
loop_
_entity.id
_entity.type
_entity.pdbx_description
1 polymer ?
#
loop_
_entity_poly.entity_id
_entity_poly.type
_entity_poly.pdbx_seq_one_letter_code
_entity_poly.pdbx_strand_id
1 'polypeptide(L)'
;MAQESEFHIGRARHIWGSRDISRYAEALPAYTEGLEAMAQTLAAEETDGILALGYSAKDMVADLDQVAARLQIQIPRITGIVGQPAWNLYSGGQLAIEQYERLGILFRNPVIIDDFAETARKITDLHKVFRAFDIPDRYVVLYVNPEARERFISLGIRVRSIIPGENPQLLDLLKQRRSPSSMT
;
A
#
# COMPACT_ATOMS: atom_id res chain seq x y z
N MET A 1 -10.49 -1.62 -41.96
CA MET A 1 -9.81 -2.84 -41.47
C MET A 1 -8.75 -2.39 -40.48
N ALA A 2 -9.07 -2.43 -39.19
CA ALA A 2 -8.16 -2.01 -38.13
C ALA A 2 -7.23 -3.19 -37.78
N GLN A 3 -5.93 -2.98 -37.90
CA GLN A 3 -4.91 -3.89 -37.39
C GLN A 3 -4.97 -3.87 -35.86
N GLU A 4 -5.28 -5.02 -35.27
CA GLU A 4 -5.04 -5.30 -33.87
C GLU A 4 -3.54 -5.22 -33.62
N SER A 5 -3.09 -4.17 -32.93
CA SER A 5 -1.72 -4.10 -32.45
C SER A 5 -1.61 -5.02 -31.23
N GLU A 6 -0.98 -6.18 -31.41
CA GLU A 6 -0.39 -6.98 -30.35
C GLU A 6 0.58 -6.09 -29.55
N PHE A 7 0.10 -5.47 -28.48
CA PHE A 7 0.96 -4.73 -27.57
C PHE A 7 1.69 -5.75 -26.68
N HIS A 8 2.97 -5.90 -26.98
CA HIS A 8 3.92 -6.73 -26.26
C HIS A 8 3.78 -6.62 -24.74
N ILE A 9 3.50 -7.77 -24.14
CA ILE A 9 3.54 -8.15 -22.72
C ILE A 9 5.01 -8.07 -22.23
N GLY A 10 5.61 -6.87 -22.28
CA GLY A 10 7.05 -6.67 -22.11
C GLY A 10 7.47 -6.03 -20.79
N ARG A 11 6.54 -5.42 -20.03
CA ARG A 11 6.86 -4.70 -18.79
C ARG A 11 5.98 -5.00 -17.58
N ALA A 12 5.16 -6.04 -17.68
CA ALA A 12 4.56 -6.69 -16.53
C ALA A 12 5.57 -7.60 -15.78
N ARG A 13 6.90 -7.52 -16.00
CA ARG A 13 7.81 -8.51 -15.39
C ARG A 13 7.97 -8.42 -13.86
N HIS A 14 7.50 -7.36 -13.21
CA HIS A 14 7.65 -7.22 -11.75
C HIS A 14 6.54 -7.89 -10.92
N ILE A 15 5.30 -7.96 -11.41
CA ILE A 15 4.22 -8.77 -10.77
C ILE A 15 4.31 -10.25 -11.20
N TRP A 16 5.01 -10.56 -12.30
CA TRP A 16 4.86 -11.80 -13.08
C TRP A 16 6.17 -12.62 -13.20
N GLY A 17 7.14 -12.39 -12.31
CA GLY A 17 8.41 -13.11 -12.30
C GLY A 17 8.37 -14.39 -11.45
N SER A 18 8.13 -15.54 -12.09
CA SER A 18 8.45 -16.91 -11.62
C SER A 18 7.50 -17.68 -10.69
N ARG A 19 6.24 -17.29 -10.50
CA ARG A 19 5.24 -18.17 -9.84
C ARG A 19 4.08 -18.42 -10.78
N ASP A 20 3.63 -19.67 -10.78
CA ASP A 20 2.58 -20.21 -11.64
C ASP A 20 1.29 -19.41 -11.46
N ILE A 21 1.13 -18.36 -12.27
CA ILE A 21 0.00 -17.42 -12.29
C ILE A 21 -1.33 -18.15 -12.42
N SER A 22 -1.33 -19.36 -13.02
CA SER A 22 -2.51 -20.22 -13.08
C SER A 22 -3.07 -20.58 -11.70
N ARG A 23 -2.23 -20.55 -10.64
CA ARG A 23 -2.63 -20.79 -9.25
C ARG A 23 -3.40 -19.61 -8.62
N TYR A 24 -3.40 -18.44 -9.25
CA TYR A 24 -3.95 -17.19 -8.73
C TYR A 24 -5.00 -16.57 -9.67
N ALA A 25 -5.80 -17.43 -10.32
CA ALA A 25 -6.81 -16.99 -11.29
C ALA A 25 -7.80 -15.96 -10.71
N GLU A 26 -8.12 -16.03 -9.42
CA GLU A 26 -9.03 -15.09 -8.75
C GLU A 26 -8.30 -13.92 -8.09
N ALA A 27 -7.05 -14.10 -7.69
CA ALA A 27 -6.29 -13.07 -6.97
C ALA A 27 -5.78 -11.96 -7.88
N LEU A 28 -5.39 -12.28 -9.12
CA LEU A 28 -4.85 -11.28 -10.05
C LEU A 28 -5.91 -10.26 -10.50
N PRO A 29 -7.13 -10.66 -10.90
CA PRO A 29 -8.21 -9.70 -11.15
C PRO A 29 -8.54 -8.87 -9.91
N ALA A 30 -8.72 -9.51 -8.75
CA ALA A 30 -9.05 -8.81 -7.50
C ALA A 30 -7.97 -7.80 -7.09
N TYR A 31 -6.69 -8.14 -7.24
CA TYR A 31 -5.58 -7.22 -7.01
C TYR A 31 -5.60 -6.03 -7.98
N THR A 32 -5.79 -6.30 -9.27
CA THR A 32 -5.82 -5.26 -10.30
C THR A 32 -7.00 -4.30 -10.09
N GLU A 33 -8.21 -4.84 -9.93
CA GLU A 33 -9.42 -4.05 -9.64
C GLU A 33 -9.27 -3.28 -8.32
N GLY A 34 -8.65 -3.89 -7.31
CA GLY A 34 -8.32 -3.22 -6.06
C GLY A 34 -7.37 -2.03 -6.26
N LEU A 35 -6.36 -2.14 -7.13
CA LEU A 35 -5.47 -1.00 -7.42
C LEU A 35 -6.21 0.11 -8.17
N GLU A 36 -7.12 -0.23 -9.09
CA GLU A 36 -7.96 0.76 -9.78
C GLU A 36 -8.83 1.53 -8.77
N ALA A 37 -9.51 0.82 -7.87
CA ALA A 37 -10.32 1.41 -6.81
C ALA A 37 -9.48 2.22 -5.81
N MET A 38 -8.25 1.77 -5.51
CA MET A 38 -7.32 2.52 -4.68
C MET A 38 -6.89 3.82 -5.37
N ALA A 39 -6.57 3.81 -6.66
CA ALA A 39 -6.20 5.01 -7.41
C ALA A 39 -7.35 6.03 -7.41
N GLN A 40 -8.58 5.58 -7.66
CA GLN A 40 -9.77 6.44 -7.59
C GLN A 40 -9.99 7.01 -6.19
N THR A 41 -9.82 6.16 -5.16
CA THR A 41 -9.92 6.59 -3.76
C THR A 41 -8.92 7.70 -3.47
N LEU A 42 -7.65 7.50 -3.83
CA LEU A 42 -6.57 8.46 -3.54
C LEU A 42 -6.71 9.76 -4.32
N ALA A 43 -7.22 9.73 -5.55
CA ALA A 43 -7.47 10.92 -6.35
C ALA A 43 -8.54 11.85 -5.73
N ALA A 44 -9.44 11.30 -4.91
CA ALA A 44 -10.45 12.05 -4.20
C ALA A 44 -10.00 12.55 -2.80
N GLU A 45 -8.82 12.16 -2.33
CA GLU A 45 -8.33 12.54 -1.01
C GLU A 45 -7.70 13.94 -1.03
N GLU A 46 -8.16 14.81 -0.13
CA GLU A 46 -7.46 16.05 0.20
C GLU A 46 -6.28 15.72 1.14
N THR A 47 -5.09 15.63 0.57
CA THR A 47 -3.85 15.24 1.25
C THR A 47 -2.65 16.04 0.77
N ASP A 48 -1.70 16.27 1.68
CA ASP A 48 -0.41 16.88 1.33
C ASP A 48 0.54 15.87 0.68
N GLY A 49 0.29 14.57 0.86
CA GLY A 49 1.12 13.51 0.29
C GLY A 49 0.71 12.11 0.72
N ILE A 50 1.29 11.13 0.04
CA ILE A 50 1.11 9.71 0.32
C ILE A 50 2.37 9.15 0.99
N LEU A 51 2.17 8.42 2.08
CA LEU A 51 3.20 7.65 2.78
C LEU A 51 2.96 6.16 2.57
N ALA A 52 3.86 5.48 1.87
CA ALA A 52 3.77 4.02 1.68
C ALA A 52 4.34 3.27 2.89
N LEU A 53 3.60 2.33 3.47
CA LEU A 53 3.90 1.69 4.74
C LEU A 53 4.90 0.54 4.60
N GLY A 54 6.16 0.90 4.35
CA GLY A 54 7.29 -0.02 4.35
C GLY A 54 7.73 -0.52 3.00
N TYR A 55 8.81 -1.29 2.99
CA TYR A 55 9.42 -1.77 1.74
C TYR A 55 8.49 -2.70 0.95
N SER A 56 7.58 -3.43 1.62
CA SER A 56 6.56 -4.27 0.94
C SER A 56 5.60 -3.46 0.07
N ALA A 57 5.32 -2.21 0.44
CA ALA A 57 4.42 -1.34 -0.32
C ALA A 57 5.08 -0.76 -1.58
N LYS A 58 6.40 -0.91 -1.80
CA LYS A 58 7.10 -0.37 -2.98
C LYS A 58 6.57 -0.95 -4.29
N ASP A 59 6.39 -2.27 -4.33
CA ASP A 59 5.95 -2.93 -5.56
C ASP A 59 4.49 -2.55 -5.86
N MET A 60 3.65 -2.47 -4.82
CA MET A 60 2.28 -1.97 -4.97
C MET A 60 2.26 -0.50 -5.44
N VAL A 61 3.15 0.36 -4.95
CA VAL A 61 3.28 1.75 -5.45
C VAL A 61 3.59 1.77 -6.95
N ALA A 62 4.53 0.96 -7.42
CA ALA A 62 4.88 0.89 -8.83
C ALA A 62 3.72 0.36 -9.69
N ASP A 63 2.95 -0.58 -9.17
CA ASP A 63 1.74 -1.11 -9.83
C ASP A 63 0.63 -0.04 -9.86
N LEU A 64 0.46 0.69 -8.76
CA LEU A 64 -0.52 1.76 -8.61
C LEU A 64 -0.24 2.91 -9.59
N ASP A 65 1.02 3.33 -9.74
CA ASP A 65 1.42 4.36 -10.71
C ASP A 65 1.09 3.94 -12.14
N GLN A 66 1.32 2.68 -12.50
CA GLN A 66 0.97 2.14 -13.82
C GLN A 66 -0.55 2.12 -14.05
N VAL A 67 -1.32 1.71 -13.04
CA VAL A 67 -2.78 1.70 -13.09
C VAL A 67 -3.33 3.13 -13.21
N ALA A 68 -2.84 4.06 -12.39
CA ALA A 68 -3.23 5.46 -12.43
C ALA A 68 -2.93 6.09 -13.81
N ALA A 69 -1.75 5.82 -14.38
CA ALA A 69 -1.39 6.28 -15.71
C ALA A 69 -2.30 5.70 -16.81
N ARG A 70 -2.62 4.39 -16.75
CA ARG A 70 -3.53 3.74 -17.69
C ARG A 70 -4.95 4.34 -17.63
N LEU A 71 -5.43 4.62 -16.42
CA LEU A 71 -6.75 5.20 -16.19
C LEU A 71 -6.78 6.73 -16.35
N GLN A 72 -5.63 7.37 -16.61
CA GLN A 72 -5.49 8.83 -16.66
C GLN A 72 -5.96 9.52 -15.37
N ILE A 73 -5.74 8.87 -14.23
CA ILE A 73 -6.07 9.38 -12.89
C ILE A 73 -4.83 10.04 -12.29
N GLN A 74 -4.98 11.27 -11.81
CA GLN A 74 -3.95 11.94 -11.04
C GLN A 74 -4.09 11.59 -9.56
N ILE A 75 -3.13 10.82 -9.04
CA ILE A 75 -3.03 10.55 -7.60
C ILE A 75 -2.10 11.57 -6.91
N PRO A 76 -2.32 11.87 -5.62
CA PRO A 76 -1.40 12.70 -4.85
C PRO A 76 0.02 12.13 -4.85
N ARG A 77 1.01 13.01 -4.74
CA ARG A 77 2.42 12.60 -4.77
C ARG A 77 2.75 11.67 -3.62
N ILE A 78 3.48 10.59 -3.92
CA ILE A 78 4.13 9.76 -2.90
C ILE A 78 5.34 10.51 -2.37
N THR A 79 5.27 10.92 -1.10
CA THR A 79 6.26 11.76 -0.43
C THR A 79 7.28 10.94 0.35
N GLY A 80 7.00 9.67 0.64
CA GLY A 80 7.95 8.81 1.31
C GLY A 80 7.48 7.38 1.54
N ILE A 81 8.40 6.56 2.03
CA ILE A 81 8.15 5.17 2.42
C ILE A 81 8.43 5.04 3.92
N VAL A 82 7.39 4.87 4.71
CA VAL A 82 7.43 4.70 6.17
C VAL A 82 7.58 3.21 6.52
N GLY A 83 8.75 2.63 6.23
CA GLY A 83 9.22 1.34 6.76
C GLY A 83 10.27 1.52 7.85
N GLN A 84 11.51 1.79 7.45
CA GLN A 84 12.58 2.25 8.36
C GLN A 84 12.15 3.49 9.16
N PRO A 85 11.47 4.50 8.56
CA PRO A 85 10.94 5.63 9.29
C PRO A 85 9.96 5.25 10.39
N ALA A 86 9.12 4.21 10.26
CA ALA A 86 8.22 3.82 11.35
C ALA A 86 9.00 3.29 12.57
N TRP A 87 10.08 2.53 12.35
CA TRP A 87 10.99 2.07 13.41
C TRP A 87 11.80 3.23 14.02
N ASN A 88 12.26 4.17 13.19
CA ASN A 88 13.01 5.34 13.62
C ASN A 88 12.12 6.38 14.32
N LEU A 89 10.85 6.50 13.94
CA LEU A 89 9.86 7.33 14.62
C LEU A 89 9.51 6.74 15.98
N TYR A 90 9.42 5.41 16.07
CA TYR A 90 9.20 4.70 17.33
C TYR A 90 10.37 4.88 18.32
N SER A 91 11.62 4.90 17.83
CA SER A 91 12.82 5.00 18.68
C SER A 91 13.38 6.42 18.83
N GLY A 92 13.12 7.33 17.88
CA GLY A 92 13.70 8.68 17.81
C GLY A 92 12.72 9.84 18.03
N GLY A 93 11.41 9.57 18.12
CA GLY A 93 10.39 10.58 18.45
C GLY A 93 10.37 11.79 17.51
N GLN A 94 10.20 12.99 18.05
CA GLN A 94 10.06 14.26 17.30
C GLN A 94 11.26 14.54 16.38
N LEU A 95 12.47 14.20 16.82
CA LEU A 95 13.71 14.44 16.05
C LEU A 95 13.72 13.63 14.74
N ALA A 96 13.12 12.44 14.74
CA ALA A 96 12.98 11.65 13.52
C ALA A 96 11.97 12.30 12.55
N ILE A 97 10.87 12.87 13.05
CA ILE A 97 9.89 13.60 12.23
C ILE A 97 10.56 14.77 11.52
N GLU A 98 11.25 15.63 12.28
CA GLU A 98 11.92 16.82 11.74
C GLU A 98 12.99 16.44 10.69
N GLN A 99 13.73 15.36 10.93
CA GLN A 99 14.70 14.87 9.96
C GLN A 99 14.02 14.41 8.67
N TYR A 100 12.89 13.73 8.76
CA TYR A 100 12.14 13.27 7.59
C TYR A 100 11.45 14.42 6.84
N GLU A 101 10.96 15.44 7.54
CA GLU A 101 10.43 16.66 6.92
C GLU A 101 11.51 17.41 6.13
N ARG A 102 12.74 17.47 6.65
CA ARG A 102 13.90 18.02 5.91
C ARG A 102 14.26 17.22 4.66
N LEU A 103 13.89 15.94 4.60
CA LEU A 103 14.05 15.08 3.43
C LEU A 103 12.84 15.14 2.48
N GLY A 104 11.86 16.01 2.76
CA GLY A 104 10.67 16.22 1.92
C GLY A 104 9.52 15.26 2.20
N ILE A 105 9.55 14.49 3.30
CA ILE A 105 8.41 13.68 3.74
C ILE A 105 7.42 14.57 4.46
N LEU A 106 6.16 14.59 4.01
CA LEU A 106 5.12 15.47 4.55
C LEU A 106 4.25 14.72 5.57
N PHE A 107 4.23 15.22 6.82
CA PHE A 107 3.43 14.65 7.91
C PHE A 107 2.25 15.53 8.33
N ARG A 108 2.04 16.71 7.73
CA ARG A 108 0.95 17.61 8.14
C ARG A 108 -0.44 17.02 7.93
N ASN A 109 -0.69 16.40 6.78
CA ASN A 109 -1.98 15.76 6.47
C ASN A 109 -1.83 14.54 5.55
N PRO A 110 -1.09 13.48 5.95
CA PRO A 110 -0.78 12.37 5.06
C PRO A 110 -1.96 11.42 4.84
N VAL A 111 -1.90 10.68 3.72
CA VAL A 111 -2.61 9.41 3.55
C VAL A 111 -1.57 8.29 3.58
N ILE A 112 -1.77 7.31 4.45
CA ILE A 112 -0.87 6.17 4.62
C ILE A 112 -1.45 5.00 3.81
N ILE A 113 -0.65 4.44 2.90
CA ILE A 113 -1.05 3.31 2.07
C ILE A 113 -0.26 2.05 2.37
N ASP A 114 -0.88 0.89 2.22
CA ASP A 114 -0.21 -0.41 2.35
C ASP A 114 -0.83 -1.45 1.41
N ASP A 115 0.00 -2.42 1.01
CA ASP A 115 -0.43 -3.54 0.16
C ASP A 115 -1.27 -4.55 0.95
N PHE A 116 -0.85 -4.83 2.18
CA PHE A 116 -1.43 -5.91 2.95
C PHE A 116 -1.27 -5.72 4.46
N ALA A 117 -2.38 -5.61 5.18
CA ALA A 117 -2.36 -5.71 6.64
C ALA A 117 -2.56 -7.16 7.08
N GLU A 118 -1.47 -7.94 7.14
CA GLU A 118 -1.48 -9.32 7.66
C GLU A 118 -1.84 -9.37 9.15
N THR A 119 -1.19 -8.49 9.91
CA THR A 119 -1.44 -8.29 11.34
C THR A 119 -1.71 -6.81 11.58
N ALA A 120 -2.34 -6.50 12.71
CA ALA A 120 -2.63 -5.11 13.07
C ALA A 120 -1.38 -4.32 13.49
N ARG A 121 -0.28 -5.00 13.86
CA ARG A 121 0.84 -4.42 14.60
C ARG A 121 1.43 -3.17 13.92
N LYS A 122 1.75 -3.25 12.63
CA LYS A 122 2.42 -2.18 11.88
C LYS A 122 1.61 -0.88 11.89
N ILE A 123 0.31 -0.99 11.61
CA ILE A 123 -0.61 0.15 11.61
C ILE A 123 -0.86 0.64 13.04
N THR A 124 -1.04 -0.25 14.02
CA THR A 124 -1.27 0.15 15.42
C THR A 124 -0.08 0.89 16.04
N ASP A 125 1.14 0.48 15.70
CA ASP A 125 2.35 1.12 16.24
C ASP A 125 2.56 2.50 15.59
N LEU A 126 2.32 2.62 14.28
CA LEU A 126 2.35 3.90 13.59
C LEU A 126 1.24 4.85 14.08
N HIS A 127 0.03 4.34 14.31
CA HIS A 127 -1.09 5.11 14.84
C HIS A 127 -0.73 5.75 16.19
N LYS A 128 -0.15 4.99 17.12
CA LYS A 128 0.31 5.52 18.41
C LYS A 128 1.30 6.67 18.27
N VAL A 129 2.26 6.52 17.34
CA VAL A 129 3.24 7.56 17.05
C VAL A 129 2.54 8.82 16.51
N PHE A 130 1.70 8.67 15.49
CA PHE A 130 1.05 9.83 14.86
C PHE A 130 0.15 10.56 15.86
N ARG A 131 -0.58 9.83 16.70
CA ARG A 131 -1.36 10.39 17.81
C ARG A 131 -0.51 11.11 18.85
N ALA A 132 0.71 10.64 19.15
CA ALA A 132 1.60 11.29 20.11
C ALA A 132 2.16 12.63 19.60
N PHE A 133 2.13 12.86 18.29
CA PHE A 133 2.64 14.06 17.63
C PHE A 133 1.54 14.91 16.98
N ASP A 134 0.26 14.66 17.32
CA ASP A 134 -0.91 15.33 16.73
C ASP A 134 -0.94 15.30 15.19
N ILE A 135 -0.35 14.26 14.60
CA ILE A 135 -0.40 14.02 13.17
C ILE A 135 -1.71 13.30 12.82
N PRO A 136 -2.54 13.83 11.91
CA PRO A 136 -3.70 13.11 11.43
C PRO A 136 -3.27 11.89 10.60
N ASP A 137 -3.88 10.74 10.86
CA ASP A 137 -3.63 9.51 10.13
C ASP A 137 -4.88 8.98 9.43
N ARG A 138 -4.71 8.66 8.15
CA ARG A 138 -5.73 8.03 7.31
C ARG A 138 -5.10 6.83 6.62
N TYR A 139 -5.55 5.63 6.96
CA TYR A 139 -5.02 4.40 6.39
C TYR A 139 -5.90 3.91 5.24
N VAL A 140 -5.30 3.71 4.07
CA VAL A 140 -5.92 3.08 2.91
C VAL A 140 -5.10 1.84 2.55
N VAL A 141 -5.66 0.66 2.79
CA VAL A 141 -4.96 -0.61 2.63
C VAL A 141 -5.65 -1.41 1.54
N LEU A 142 -4.87 -2.00 0.62
CA LEU A 142 -5.43 -2.76 -0.48
C LEU A 142 -6.21 -3.97 0.04
N TYR A 143 -5.60 -4.75 0.92
CA TYR A 143 -6.25 -5.88 1.58
C TYR A 143 -5.93 -5.94 3.08
N VAL A 144 -6.95 -6.15 3.91
CA VAL A 144 -6.82 -6.32 5.36
C VAL A 144 -7.30 -7.71 5.76
N ASN A 145 -6.41 -8.50 6.37
CA ASN A 145 -6.74 -9.79 6.96
C ASN A 145 -7.88 -9.62 8.00
N PRO A 146 -8.94 -10.46 8.00
CA PRO A 146 -10.04 -10.39 8.97
C PRO A 146 -9.61 -10.18 10.43
N GLU A 147 -8.63 -10.94 10.92
CA GLU A 147 -8.13 -10.81 12.30
C GLU A 147 -7.53 -9.42 12.59
N ALA A 148 -6.79 -8.86 11.62
CA ALA A 148 -6.25 -7.52 11.73
C ALA A 148 -7.37 -6.47 11.71
N ARG A 149 -8.41 -6.69 10.90
CA ARG A 149 -9.58 -5.81 10.80
C ARG A 149 -10.33 -5.72 12.13
N GLU A 150 -10.62 -6.84 12.76
CA GLU A 150 -11.25 -6.88 14.08
C GLU A 150 -10.42 -6.11 15.11
N ARG A 151 -9.10 -6.26 15.05
CA ARG A 151 -8.21 -5.53 15.94
C ARG A 151 -8.27 -4.02 15.70
N PHE A 152 -8.28 -3.55 14.45
CA PHE A 152 -8.43 -2.12 14.14
C PHE A 152 -9.75 -1.55 14.66
N ILE A 153 -10.85 -2.28 14.48
CA ILE A 153 -12.17 -1.90 14.99
C ILE A 153 -12.13 -1.79 16.53
N SER A 154 -11.56 -2.79 17.21
CA SER A 154 -11.47 -2.79 18.68
C SER A 154 -10.66 -1.63 19.25
N LEU A 155 -9.72 -1.10 18.47
CA LEU A 155 -8.83 -0.01 18.85
C LEU A 155 -9.31 1.35 18.34
N GLY A 156 -10.44 1.42 17.64
CA GLY A 156 -10.96 2.65 17.04
C GLY A 156 -10.09 3.21 15.91
N ILE A 157 -9.23 2.40 15.31
CA ILE A 157 -8.34 2.82 14.22
C ILE A 157 -9.10 2.71 12.91
N ARG A 158 -9.23 3.85 12.21
CA ARG A 158 -9.92 3.91 10.92
C ARG A 158 -9.01 3.45 9.79
N VAL A 159 -9.27 2.26 9.27
CA VAL A 159 -8.59 1.68 8.11
C VAL A 159 -9.60 1.42 7.00
N ARG A 160 -9.41 2.04 5.84
CA ARG A 160 -10.18 1.75 4.62
C ARG A 160 -9.52 0.57 3.91
N SER A 161 -10.18 -0.60 3.93
CA SER A 161 -9.81 -1.75 3.10
C SER A 161 -10.44 -1.58 1.72
N ILE A 162 -9.63 -1.59 0.66
CA ILE A 162 -10.13 -1.41 -0.71
C ILE A 162 -10.80 -2.68 -1.22
N ILE A 163 -10.15 -3.83 -1.04
CA ILE A 163 -10.72 -5.12 -1.40
C ILE A 163 -11.55 -5.60 -0.18
N PRO A 164 -12.88 -5.66 -0.29
CA PRO A 164 -13.73 -6.14 0.79
C PRO A 164 -13.74 -7.68 0.84
N GLY A 165 -14.06 -8.22 2.01
CA GLY A 165 -14.24 -9.67 2.19
C GLY A 165 -12.94 -10.47 2.28
N GLU A 166 -13.10 -11.78 2.45
CA GLU A 166 -12.01 -12.75 2.48
C GLU A 166 -11.67 -13.21 1.06
N ASN A 167 -10.38 -13.20 0.71
CA ASN A 167 -9.90 -13.78 -0.53
C ASN A 167 -8.61 -14.60 -0.24
N PRO A 168 -8.73 -15.93 -0.08
CA PRO A 168 -7.59 -16.78 0.27
C PRO A 168 -6.46 -16.80 -0.78
N GLN A 169 -6.80 -16.75 -2.08
CA GLN A 169 -5.78 -16.70 -3.14
C GLN A 169 -5.02 -15.37 -3.11
N LEU A 170 -5.71 -14.25 -2.87
CA LEU A 170 -5.09 -12.93 -2.74
C LEU A 170 -4.22 -12.84 -1.49
N LEU A 171 -4.69 -13.42 -0.38
CA LEU A 171 -3.91 -13.54 0.84
C LEU A 171 -2.58 -14.27 0.60
N ASP A 172 -2.61 -15.41 -0.10
CA ASP A 172 -1.40 -16.16 -0.44
C ASP A 172 -0.50 -15.36 -1.40
N LEU A 173 -1.06 -14.76 -2.45
CA LEU A 173 -0.33 -13.90 -3.39
C LEU A 173 0.42 -12.77 -2.67
N LEU A 174 -0.25 -12.04 -1.77
CA LEU A 174 0.33 -10.92 -1.04
C LEU A 174 1.40 -11.38 -0.02
N LYS A 175 1.20 -12.51 0.66
CA LYS A 175 2.22 -13.11 1.53
C LYS A 175 3.49 -13.47 0.76
N GLN A 176 3.32 -13.99 -0.45
CA GLN A 176 4.42 -14.39 -1.31
C GLN A 176 5.23 -13.20 -1.85
N ARG A 177 4.58 -12.06 -2.10
CA ARG A 177 5.26 -10.80 -2.46
C ARG A 177 6.08 -10.22 -1.31
N ARG A 178 5.66 -10.44 -0.05
CA ARG A 178 6.38 -9.95 1.14
C ARG A 178 7.64 -10.74 1.49
N SER A 179 7.70 -12.00 1.10
CA SER A 179 8.88 -12.82 1.33
C SER A 179 9.84 -12.58 0.18
N PRO A 180 10.99 -11.90 0.36
CA PRO A 180 12.03 -11.99 -0.65
C PRO A 180 12.31 -13.48 -0.79
N SER A 181 12.23 -14.01 -2.01
CA SER A 181 12.80 -15.31 -2.29
C SER A 181 14.22 -15.27 -1.73
N SER A 182 14.47 -16.01 -0.66
CA SER A 182 15.79 -16.51 -0.35
C SER A 182 16.20 -17.32 -1.57
N MET A 183 16.76 -16.63 -2.56
CA MET A 183 17.43 -17.24 -3.69
C MET A 183 18.72 -17.82 -3.13
N THR A 184 18.66 -19.12 -2.83
CA THR A 184 19.74 -20.05 -3.17
C THR A 184 20.25 -19.81 -4.57
#